data_AF-A0A1V5F496-F1
#
_entry.id   AF-A0A1V5F496-F1
#
_cell.length_a   1.000
_cell.length_b   1.000
_cell.length_c   1.000
_cell.angle_alpha   90.00
_cell.angle_beta   90.00
_cell.angle_gamma   90.00
#
_symmetry.space_group_name_H-M   'P 1'
#
loop_
_entity.id
_entity.type
_entity.pdbx_description
1 polymer ?
#
loop_
_entity_poly.entity_id
_entity_poly.type
_entity_poly.pdbx_seq_one_letter_code
_entity_poly.pdbx_strand_id
1 'polypeptide(L)'
;MSVNGEAIYATSASPFKRLPWGRCTKKALGMDTILYLHIFDWPAEGKLLVRGLKNDVKSARLLAGGKELKAANVDPGVEIELPLEAPDKVSTTVVLEIEGDANVEDVLLVQEADGSVSLDIGDAQLSGKMRFESAQGRRYIGFWTNPEDVAIWTFHVNEPGMFSVTGEIAALNSARFEIICDGQVLAADSPATGDYAEFAQIEIPGKLDISSPGSHTLTVKPVAEDWRPMNLRALTLKPARQ
;
A
#
# COMPACT_ATOMS: atom_id res chain seq x y z
N MET A 1 13.99 17.30 16.68
CA MET A 1 13.10 18.10 15.80
C MET A 1 13.85 19.15 14.94
N SER A 2 15.12 19.53 15.19
CA SER A 2 15.74 20.62 14.39
C SER A 2 16.05 20.26 12.92
N VAL A 3 16.26 18.98 12.60
CA VAL A 3 16.66 18.55 11.23
C VAL A 3 15.45 18.48 10.28
N ASN A 4 14.28 18.06 10.75
CA ASN A 4 13.08 17.89 9.90
C ASN A 4 12.11 19.08 9.95
N GLY A 5 12.50 20.17 10.62
CA GLY A 5 11.63 21.34 10.79
C GLY A 5 11.22 21.98 9.46
N GLU A 6 12.14 22.04 8.48
CA GLU A 6 11.87 22.59 7.15
C GLU A 6 10.79 21.81 6.38
N ALA A 7 10.68 20.51 6.64
CA ALA A 7 9.68 19.64 6.03
C ALA A 7 8.29 19.73 6.69
N ILE A 8 8.13 20.61 7.68
CA ILE A 8 6.88 20.81 8.42
C ILE A 8 6.49 22.29 8.39
N TYR A 9 7.40 23.21 8.70
CA TYR A 9 7.13 24.65 8.73
C TYR A 9 6.96 25.25 7.32
N ALA A 10 5.90 26.03 7.14
CA ALA A 10 5.52 26.65 5.85
C ALA A 10 5.30 25.65 4.70
N THR A 11 4.99 24.39 5.05
CA THR A 11 4.52 23.39 4.09
C THR A 11 2.99 23.31 4.09
N SER A 12 2.42 22.80 3.00
CA SER A 12 0.99 22.53 2.85
C SER A 12 0.73 21.03 2.70
N ALA A 13 -0.54 20.65 2.76
CA ALA A 13 -0.97 19.25 2.76
C ALA A 13 -0.46 18.47 1.54
N SER A 14 -0.25 17.17 1.76
CA SER A 14 0.11 16.17 0.75
C SER A 14 -0.74 16.33 -0.52
N PRO A 15 -0.14 16.34 -1.73
CA PRO A 15 -0.90 16.21 -2.97
C PRO A 15 -1.37 14.77 -3.22
N PHE A 16 -0.84 13.79 -2.48
CA PHE A 16 -1.20 12.37 -2.58
C PHE A 16 -2.32 12.01 -1.61
N LYS A 17 -3.28 11.21 -2.08
CA LYS A 17 -4.32 10.61 -1.23
C LYS A 17 -3.74 9.52 -0.32
N ARG A 18 -2.83 8.69 -0.85
CA ARG A 18 -2.19 7.58 -0.12
C ARG A 18 -0.72 7.45 -0.48
N LEU A 19 0.08 7.12 0.52
CA LEU A 19 1.50 6.79 0.41
C LEU A 19 1.76 5.62 1.37
N PRO A 20 1.80 4.37 0.86
CA PRO A 20 1.87 3.18 1.72
C PRO A 20 3.16 3.11 2.54
N TRP A 21 4.20 3.85 2.16
CA TRP A 21 5.51 3.88 2.82
C TRP A 21 5.70 5.06 3.79
N GLY A 22 4.74 6.01 3.84
CA GLY A 22 4.94 7.21 4.64
C GLY A 22 3.95 8.36 4.41
N ARG A 23 4.47 9.58 4.38
CA ARG A 23 3.70 10.83 4.25
C ARG A 23 4.41 11.83 3.35
N CYS A 24 3.66 12.80 2.87
CA CYS A 24 4.21 13.91 2.09
C CYS A 24 3.69 15.25 2.63
N THR A 25 4.58 16.24 2.65
CA THR A 25 4.21 17.66 2.72
C THR A 25 4.79 18.37 1.51
N LYS A 26 4.17 19.46 1.06
CA LYS A 26 4.66 20.21 -0.12
C LYS A 26 4.92 21.68 0.18
N LYS A 27 5.84 22.29 -0.55
CA LYS A 27 6.17 23.71 -0.45
C LYS A 27 6.44 24.28 -1.83
N ALA A 28 5.88 25.45 -2.14
CA ALA A 28 6.18 26.14 -3.39
C ALA A 28 7.64 26.63 -3.41
N LEU A 29 8.28 26.55 -4.57
CA LEU A 29 9.63 27.02 -4.85
C LEU A 29 9.62 27.81 -6.17
N GLY A 30 9.24 29.08 -6.12
CA GLY A 30 9.07 29.87 -7.34
C GLY A 30 7.93 29.31 -8.20
N MET A 31 8.26 28.85 -9.41
CA MET A 31 7.31 28.15 -10.30
C MET A 31 7.30 26.63 -10.08
N ASP A 32 8.18 26.11 -9.24
CA ASP A 32 8.35 24.69 -8.96
C ASP A 32 7.76 24.31 -7.60
N THR A 33 7.74 23.01 -7.31
CA THR A 33 7.28 22.49 -6.01
C THR A 33 8.36 21.61 -5.38
N ILE A 34 8.54 21.75 -4.07
CA ILE A 34 9.28 20.81 -3.24
C ILE A 34 8.29 19.86 -2.58
N LEU A 35 8.49 18.56 -2.73
CA LEU A 35 7.84 17.52 -1.97
C LEU A 35 8.81 16.98 -0.92
N TYR A 36 8.40 17.01 0.35
CA TYR A 36 9.10 16.35 1.44
C TYR A 36 8.45 15.00 1.68
N LEU A 37 9.15 13.94 1.31
CA LEU A 37 8.72 12.55 1.42
C LEU A 37 9.23 11.98 2.74
N HIS A 38 8.37 11.88 3.73
CA HIS A 38 8.67 11.33 5.05
C HIS A 38 8.48 9.82 4.99
N ILE A 39 9.58 9.08 4.90
CA ILE A 39 9.59 7.63 4.73
C ILE A 39 9.68 6.99 6.11
N PHE A 40 8.63 6.27 6.49
CA PHE A 40 8.55 5.52 7.74
C PHE A 40 8.86 4.04 7.50
N ASP A 41 8.40 3.51 6.36
CA ASP A 41 8.67 2.15 5.93
C ASP A 41 9.72 2.19 4.81
N TRP A 42 10.98 1.98 5.20
CA TRP A 42 12.10 2.00 4.27
C TRP A 42 12.10 0.75 3.38
N PRO A 43 12.17 0.89 2.05
CA PRO A 43 12.17 -0.26 1.13
C PRO A 43 13.48 -1.03 1.24
N ALA A 44 13.40 -2.35 1.46
CA ALA A 44 14.56 -3.22 1.65
C ALA A 44 15.48 -3.27 0.41
N GLU A 45 14.93 -3.08 -0.78
CA GLU A 45 15.67 -3.04 -2.04
C GLU A 45 16.32 -1.68 -2.33
N GLY A 46 16.12 -0.69 -1.45
CA GLY A 46 16.65 0.66 -1.64
C GLY A 46 15.99 1.41 -2.80
N LYS A 47 14.73 1.11 -3.13
CA LYS A 47 13.97 1.77 -4.20
C LYS A 47 12.62 2.24 -3.69
N LEU A 48 12.35 3.54 -3.81
CA LEU A 48 11.09 4.14 -3.44
C LEU A 48 10.30 4.54 -4.68
N LEU A 49 9.12 3.95 -4.86
CA LEU A 49 8.17 4.39 -5.88
C LEU A 49 7.22 5.45 -5.29
N VAL A 50 7.30 6.66 -5.82
CA VAL A 50 6.33 7.74 -5.59
C VAL A 50 5.25 7.63 -6.66
N ARG A 51 4.33 6.69 -6.45
CA ARG A 51 3.31 6.31 -7.41
C ARG A 51 2.38 7.49 -7.74
N GLY A 52 2.04 7.66 -9.02
CA GLY A 52 1.08 8.67 -9.50
C GLY A 52 1.60 10.10 -9.64
N LEU A 53 2.84 10.38 -9.28
CA LEU A 53 3.47 11.67 -9.56
C LEU A 53 3.79 11.79 -11.06
N LYS A 54 3.16 12.73 -11.76
CA LYS A 54 3.33 12.93 -13.22
C LYS A 54 4.30 14.03 -13.59
N ASN A 55 4.76 14.82 -12.61
CA ASN A 55 5.72 15.89 -12.87
C ASN A 55 7.09 15.34 -13.23
N ASP A 56 7.81 16.08 -14.07
CA ASP A 56 9.23 15.86 -14.27
C ASP A 56 10.01 16.19 -13.00
N VAL A 57 10.95 15.32 -12.65
CA VAL A 57 11.80 15.47 -11.46
C VAL A 57 13.02 16.29 -11.80
N LYS A 58 13.27 17.34 -11.02
CA LYS A 58 14.46 18.19 -11.14
C LYS A 58 15.61 17.71 -10.28
N SER A 59 15.33 17.33 -9.04
CA SER A 59 16.35 16.84 -8.11
C SER A 59 15.74 15.99 -7.00
N ALA A 60 16.56 15.09 -6.43
CA ALA A 60 16.21 14.33 -5.23
C ALA A 60 17.42 14.29 -4.28
N ARG A 61 17.18 14.48 -2.98
CA ARG A 61 18.24 14.40 -1.96
C ARG A 61 17.69 14.00 -0.60
N LEU A 62 18.53 13.42 0.25
CA LEU A 62 18.20 13.30 1.68
C LEU A 62 18.18 14.70 2.32
N LEU A 63 17.16 14.96 3.14
CA LEU A 63 17.09 16.21 3.91
C LEU A 63 18.26 16.30 4.89
N ALA A 64 18.48 15.21 5.65
CA ALA A 64 19.64 15.08 6.52
C ALA A 64 20.91 14.83 5.70
N GLY A 65 21.91 15.69 5.88
CA GLY A 65 23.23 15.56 5.23
C GLY A 65 23.25 15.94 3.74
N GLY A 66 22.10 16.15 3.09
CA GLY A 66 22.05 16.68 1.73
C GLY A 66 22.53 15.73 0.62
N LYS A 67 22.68 14.43 0.92
CA LYS A 67 23.15 13.45 -0.06
C LYS A 67 22.20 13.39 -1.26
N GLU A 68 22.72 13.64 -2.46
CA GLU A 68 21.97 13.51 -3.71
C GLU A 68 21.55 12.05 -3.96
N LEU A 69 20.36 11.90 -4.53
CA LEU A 69 19.73 10.63 -4.87
C LEU A 69 19.40 10.65 -6.36
N LYS A 70 19.46 9.49 -7.00
CA LYS A 70 18.96 9.36 -8.36
C LYS A 70 17.44 9.22 -8.31
N ALA A 71 16.76 9.93 -9.19
CA ALA A 71 15.34 9.80 -9.40
C ALA A 71 15.05 9.75 -10.90
N ALA A 72 14.08 8.93 -11.27
CA ALA A 72 13.65 8.79 -12.65
C ALA A 72 12.12 8.69 -12.71
N ASN A 73 11.53 9.38 -13.69
CA ASN A 73 10.14 9.17 -14.06
C ASN A 73 10.00 7.74 -14.62
N VAL A 74 9.05 6.99 -14.08
CA VAL A 74 8.68 5.63 -14.48
C VAL A 74 7.16 5.58 -14.66
N ASP A 75 6.60 4.55 -15.26
CA ASP A 75 5.15 4.36 -15.22
C ASP A 75 4.80 3.32 -14.14
N PRO A 76 3.92 3.61 -13.16
CA PRO A 76 3.20 4.86 -12.94
C PRO A 76 3.78 5.72 -11.79
N GLY A 77 4.74 6.62 -12.06
CA GLY A 77 5.21 7.64 -11.09
C GLY A 77 6.68 8.02 -11.20
N VAL A 78 7.35 8.10 -10.06
CA VAL A 78 8.80 8.40 -9.95
C VAL A 78 9.46 7.36 -9.06
N GLU A 79 10.51 6.70 -9.54
CA GLU A 79 11.38 5.85 -8.72
C GLU A 79 12.57 6.67 -8.19
N ILE A 80 12.86 6.54 -6.90
CA ILE A 80 14.02 7.16 -6.23
C ILE A 80 14.92 6.06 -5.69
N GLU A 81 16.19 6.07 -6.07
CA GLU A 81 17.21 5.20 -5.50
C GLU A 81 17.60 5.71 -4.10
N LEU A 82 17.38 4.87 -3.10
CA LEU A 82 17.69 5.10 -1.70
C LEU A 82 18.93 4.30 -1.25
N PRO A 83 19.65 4.75 -0.21
CA PRO A 83 20.57 3.88 0.51
C PRO A 83 19.91 2.58 0.98
N LEU A 84 20.66 1.48 1.03
CA LEU A 84 20.14 0.19 1.51
C LEU A 84 19.67 0.25 2.97
N GLU A 85 20.31 1.10 3.79
CA GLU A 85 19.93 1.32 5.18
C GLU A 85 19.39 2.73 5.39
N ALA A 86 18.27 2.83 6.10
CA ALA A 86 17.67 4.11 6.45
C ALA A 86 18.61 4.92 7.37
N PRO A 87 18.92 6.19 7.03
CA PRO A 87 19.67 7.09 7.90
C PRO A 87 19.04 7.26 9.30
N ASP A 88 17.71 7.33 9.36
CA ASP A 88 16.92 7.34 10.59
C ASP A 88 15.79 6.30 10.46
N LYS A 89 15.69 5.40 11.45
CA LYS A 89 14.74 4.29 11.46
C LYS A 89 13.30 4.69 11.82
N VAL A 90 13.11 5.89 12.35
CA VAL A 90 11.79 6.44 12.71
C VAL A 90 11.21 7.24 11.55
N SER A 91 12.01 8.13 10.96
CA SER A 91 11.59 8.89 9.78
C SER A 91 12.80 9.45 9.05
N THR A 92 12.99 9.00 7.80
CA THR A 92 13.94 9.62 6.88
C THR A 92 13.18 10.45 5.87
N THR A 93 13.56 11.73 5.71
CA THR A 93 12.93 12.63 4.74
C THR A 93 13.77 12.77 3.47
N VAL A 94 13.16 12.51 2.33
CA VAL A 94 13.69 12.86 1.00
C VAL A 94 13.06 14.19 0.54
N VAL A 95 13.89 15.09 0.03
CA VAL A 95 13.48 16.32 -0.63
C VAL A 95 13.47 16.03 -2.13
N LEU A 96 12.30 16.13 -2.75
CA LEU A 96 12.10 15.94 -4.18
C LEU A 96 11.62 17.25 -4.79
N GLU A 97 12.40 17.81 -5.71
CA GLU A 97 12.03 19.01 -6.46
C GLU A 97 11.42 18.59 -7.79
N ILE A 98 10.24 19.12 -8.08
CA ILE A 98 9.46 18.82 -9.28
C ILE A 98 9.14 20.09 -10.06
N GLU A 99 9.03 19.97 -11.38
CA GLU A 99 8.62 21.07 -12.22
C GLU A 99 7.14 21.42 -12.02
N GLY A 100 6.84 22.70 -11.82
CA GLY A 100 5.47 23.17 -11.71
C GLY A 100 4.77 22.85 -10.39
N ASP A 101 3.45 23.04 -10.40
CA ASP A 101 2.55 22.58 -9.33
C ASP A 101 2.45 21.05 -9.33
N ALA A 102 2.34 20.46 -8.14
CA ALA A 102 2.19 19.00 -8.00
C ALA A 102 0.96 18.47 -8.78
N ASN A 103 1.23 17.66 -9.80
CA ASN A 103 0.28 16.93 -10.61
C ASN A 103 0.33 15.44 -10.24
N VAL A 104 -0.63 15.04 -9.41
CA VAL A 104 -0.73 13.68 -8.89
C VAL A 104 -2.00 13.03 -9.42
N GLU A 105 -1.84 11.93 -10.13
CA GLU A 105 -2.94 11.07 -10.53
C GLU A 105 -3.22 10.04 -9.42
N ASP A 106 -4.50 9.74 -9.21
CA ASP A 106 -4.90 8.67 -8.33
C ASP A 106 -4.66 7.33 -9.04
N VAL A 107 -3.45 6.80 -8.88
CA VAL A 107 -3.10 5.50 -9.46
C VAL A 107 -3.71 4.42 -8.58
N LEU A 108 -4.86 3.92 -9.04
CA LEU A 108 -5.43 2.69 -8.52
C LEU A 108 -4.43 1.55 -8.73
N LEU A 109 -4.45 0.55 -7.84
CA LEU A 109 -3.70 -0.70 -8.04
C LEU A 109 -4.04 -1.25 -9.42
N VAL A 110 -3.06 -1.36 -10.33
CA VAL A 110 -3.31 -1.81 -11.70
C VAL A 110 -2.99 -3.29 -11.82
N GLN A 111 -3.77 -3.98 -12.64
CA GLN A 111 -3.45 -5.34 -13.08
C GLN A 111 -2.07 -5.39 -13.73
N GLU A 112 -1.24 -6.31 -13.25
CA GLU A 112 0.12 -6.59 -13.72
C GLU A 112 0.10 -7.22 -15.13
N ALA A 113 1.26 -7.24 -15.79
CA ALA A 113 1.40 -7.78 -17.14
C ALA A 113 1.10 -9.30 -17.23
N ASP A 114 1.19 -10.03 -16.13
CA ASP A 114 0.78 -11.45 -16.04
C ASP A 114 -0.72 -11.62 -15.74
N GLY A 115 -1.46 -10.52 -15.71
CA GLY A 115 -2.88 -10.44 -15.42
C GLY A 115 -3.21 -10.47 -13.93
N SER A 116 -2.24 -10.60 -13.03
CA SER A 116 -2.50 -10.60 -11.58
C SER A 116 -2.78 -9.21 -11.03
N VAL A 117 -3.44 -9.14 -9.88
CA VAL A 117 -3.59 -7.89 -9.11
C VAL A 117 -3.06 -8.16 -7.71
N SER A 118 -1.99 -7.46 -7.33
CA SER A 118 -1.47 -7.48 -5.96
C SER A 118 -2.20 -6.44 -5.12
N LEU A 119 -2.96 -6.89 -4.11
CA LEU A 119 -3.64 -6.03 -3.16
C LEU A 119 -2.74 -5.85 -1.93
N ASP A 120 -1.74 -4.97 -2.08
CA ASP A 120 -0.83 -4.64 -0.98
C ASP A 120 -1.62 -4.00 0.17
N ILE A 121 -1.33 -4.41 1.39
CA ILE A 121 -2.00 -3.88 2.57
C ILE A 121 -1.87 -2.37 2.73
N GLY A 122 -0.76 -1.76 2.31
CA GLY A 122 -0.57 -0.31 2.39
C GLY A 122 -1.51 0.50 1.50
N ASP A 123 -2.12 -0.14 0.51
CA ASP A 123 -3.12 0.45 -0.38
C ASP A 123 -4.56 0.25 0.14
N ALA A 124 -4.74 -0.51 1.24
CA ALA A 124 -6.03 -0.74 1.87
C ALA A 124 -6.53 0.52 2.60
N GLN A 125 -7.81 0.82 2.44
CA GLN A 125 -8.56 1.67 3.35
C GLN A 125 -9.10 0.82 4.50
N LEU A 126 -8.70 1.17 5.72
CA LEU A 126 -9.18 0.52 6.93
C LEU A 126 -10.35 1.29 7.53
N SER A 127 -11.42 0.59 7.87
CA SER A 127 -12.53 1.11 8.67
C SER A 127 -12.51 0.44 10.04
N GLY A 128 -12.53 1.24 11.12
CA GLY A 128 -12.50 0.73 12.49
C GLY A 128 -11.15 0.91 13.17
N LYS A 129 -10.73 -0.06 13.99
CA LYS A 129 -9.53 0.03 14.85
C LYS A 129 -8.32 -0.74 14.34
N MET A 130 -8.45 -1.39 13.19
CA MET A 130 -7.30 -2.04 12.53
C MET A 130 -6.20 -1.02 12.22
N ARG A 131 -4.98 -1.53 12.14
CA ARG A 131 -3.80 -0.71 11.82
C ARG A 131 -2.76 -1.52 11.06
N PHE A 132 -1.93 -0.80 10.33
CA PHE A 132 -0.73 -1.35 9.74
C PHE A 132 0.32 -1.58 10.83
N GLU A 133 0.83 -2.79 10.90
CA GLU A 133 1.85 -3.23 11.83
C GLU A 133 3.01 -3.84 11.06
N SER A 134 4.17 -3.91 11.71
CA SER A 134 5.33 -4.59 11.18
C SER A 134 6.01 -5.42 12.26
N ALA A 135 6.34 -6.67 11.92
CA ALA A 135 7.11 -7.57 12.77
C ALA A 135 8.02 -8.44 11.91
N GLN A 136 9.25 -8.69 12.37
CA GLN A 136 10.24 -9.52 11.66
C GLN A 136 10.45 -9.11 10.18
N GLY A 137 10.38 -7.80 9.89
CA GLY A 137 10.53 -7.27 8.53
C GLY A 137 9.32 -7.49 7.60
N ARG A 138 8.19 -7.98 8.13
CA ARG A 138 6.94 -8.20 7.40
C ARG A 138 5.89 -7.19 7.86
N ARG A 139 5.18 -6.58 6.91
CA ARG A 139 4.05 -5.67 7.19
C ARG A 139 2.73 -6.44 7.08
N TYR A 140 1.74 -6.06 7.88
CA TYR A 140 0.40 -6.66 7.86
C TYR A 140 -0.65 -5.71 8.46
N ILE A 141 -1.91 -5.93 8.14
CA ILE A 141 -3.06 -5.38 8.86
C ILE A 141 -3.23 -6.22 10.12
N GLY A 142 -3.16 -5.58 11.28
CA GLY A 142 -3.33 -6.20 12.58
C GLY A 142 -4.30 -5.43 13.47
N PHE A 143 -4.41 -5.89 14.72
CA PHE A 143 -5.41 -5.38 15.69
C PHE A 143 -6.85 -5.46 15.18
N TRP A 144 -7.11 -6.43 14.30
CA TRP A 144 -8.43 -6.71 13.78
C TRP A 144 -9.25 -7.50 14.80
N THR A 145 -9.73 -6.82 15.82
CA THR A 145 -10.41 -7.46 16.96
C THR A 145 -11.92 -7.31 16.93
N ASN A 146 -12.44 -6.34 16.19
CA ASN A 146 -13.86 -6.04 16.10
C ASN A 146 -14.45 -6.62 14.80
N PRO A 147 -15.52 -7.43 14.86
CA PRO A 147 -16.13 -8.03 13.66
C PRO A 147 -16.76 -7.03 12.69
N GLU A 148 -16.98 -5.78 13.11
CA GLU A 148 -17.48 -4.70 12.24
C GLU A 148 -16.38 -3.97 11.45
N ASP A 149 -15.11 -4.23 11.78
CA ASP A 149 -13.98 -3.57 11.10
C ASP A 149 -13.75 -4.24 9.72
N VAL A 150 -13.52 -3.44 8.69
CA VAL A 150 -13.29 -3.93 7.31
C VAL A 150 -12.07 -3.31 6.63
N ALA A 151 -11.38 -4.10 5.80
CA ALA A 151 -10.30 -3.64 4.93
C ALA A 151 -10.77 -3.58 3.47
N ILE A 152 -10.53 -2.46 2.79
CA ILE A 152 -11.09 -2.16 1.47
C ILE A 152 -9.98 -1.78 0.51
N TRP A 153 -9.96 -2.40 -0.67
CA TRP A 153 -9.08 -2.05 -1.78
C TRP A 153 -9.89 -1.55 -2.96
N THR A 154 -9.37 -0.53 -3.63
CA THR A 154 -9.84 -0.12 -4.96
C THR A 154 -8.72 -0.35 -5.96
N PHE A 155 -9.01 -1.07 -7.03
CA PHE A 155 -8.04 -1.50 -8.03
C PHE A 155 -8.64 -1.40 -9.44
N HIS A 156 -7.79 -1.43 -10.45
CA HIS A 156 -8.14 -1.33 -11.86
C HIS A 156 -7.79 -2.63 -12.59
N VAL A 157 -8.75 -3.16 -13.34
CA VAL A 157 -8.57 -4.34 -14.19
C VAL A 157 -8.62 -3.90 -15.66
N ASN A 158 -7.59 -4.26 -16.42
CA ASN A 158 -7.49 -3.98 -17.85
C ASN A 158 -8.07 -5.13 -18.69
N GLU A 159 -7.81 -6.36 -18.25
CA GLU A 159 -8.25 -7.61 -18.86
C GLU A 159 -9.23 -8.33 -17.92
N PRO A 160 -10.55 -8.22 -18.19
CA PRO A 160 -11.59 -8.89 -17.42
C PRO A 160 -11.46 -10.41 -17.48
N GLY A 161 -11.97 -11.09 -16.46
CA GLY A 161 -12.00 -12.54 -16.43
C GLY A 161 -12.29 -13.13 -15.06
N MET A 162 -12.07 -14.44 -14.96
CA MET A 162 -12.17 -15.17 -13.71
C MET A 162 -10.86 -15.04 -12.94
N PHE A 163 -10.94 -14.73 -11.65
CA PHE A 163 -9.77 -14.62 -10.78
C PHE A 163 -9.88 -15.61 -9.61
N SER A 164 -8.82 -16.38 -9.37
CA SER A 164 -8.61 -17.04 -8.08
C SER A 164 -8.03 -16.03 -7.11
N VAL A 165 -8.33 -16.21 -5.82
CA VAL A 165 -7.84 -15.32 -4.76
C VAL A 165 -6.96 -16.10 -3.81
N THR A 166 -5.78 -15.58 -3.51
CA THR A 166 -4.89 -16.11 -2.47
C THR A 166 -4.66 -15.05 -1.41
N GLY A 167 -4.48 -15.48 -0.16
CA GLY A 167 -4.13 -14.59 0.95
C GLY A 167 -2.96 -15.10 1.76
N GLU A 168 -2.25 -14.19 2.43
CA GLU A 168 -1.24 -14.49 3.42
C GLU A 168 -1.74 -14.05 4.80
N ILE A 169 -2.02 -15.01 5.68
CA ILE A 169 -2.75 -14.78 6.94
C ILE A 169 -2.04 -15.47 8.11
N ALA A 170 -2.06 -14.83 9.28
CA ALA A 170 -1.62 -15.39 10.55
C ALA A 170 -2.73 -15.25 11.60
N ALA A 171 -3.01 -16.32 12.35
CA ALA A 171 -4.01 -16.29 13.41
C ALA A 171 -3.73 -17.35 14.48
N LEU A 172 -4.04 -17.04 15.75
CA LEU A 172 -3.93 -18.03 16.83
C LEU A 172 -4.96 -19.17 16.68
N ASN A 173 -6.12 -18.86 16.12
CA ASN A 173 -7.21 -19.79 15.90
C ASN A 173 -7.86 -19.46 14.56
N SER A 174 -8.48 -20.46 13.95
CA SER A 174 -9.25 -20.25 12.73
C SER A 174 -10.42 -19.30 12.99
N ALA A 175 -10.64 -18.40 12.04
CA ALA A 175 -11.66 -17.37 12.02
C ALA A 175 -12.33 -17.35 10.65
N ARG A 176 -13.63 -17.11 10.62
CA ARG A 176 -14.37 -17.01 9.36
C ARG A 176 -14.44 -15.57 8.87
N PHE A 177 -14.21 -15.37 7.58
CA PHE A 177 -14.26 -14.06 6.93
C PHE A 177 -14.80 -14.18 5.51
N GLU A 178 -15.21 -13.04 4.95
CA GLU A 178 -15.72 -12.90 3.59
C GLU A 178 -14.86 -11.94 2.79
N ILE A 179 -14.65 -12.28 1.52
CA ILE A 179 -14.13 -11.39 0.47
C ILE A 179 -15.31 -11.02 -0.42
N ILE A 180 -15.56 -9.73 -0.54
CA ILE A 180 -16.64 -9.17 -1.35
C ILE A 180 -16.05 -8.34 -2.47
N CYS A 181 -16.33 -8.70 -3.72
CA CYS A 181 -15.92 -7.92 -4.89
C CYS A 181 -17.12 -7.70 -5.81
N ASP A 182 -17.49 -6.44 -6.03
CA ASP A 182 -18.64 -6.04 -6.87
C ASP A 182 -19.94 -6.83 -6.57
N GLY A 183 -20.18 -7.10 -5.27
CA GLY A 183 -21.35 -7.83 -4.79
C GLY A 183 -21.22 -9.36 -4.79
N GLN A 184 -20.18 -9.93 -5.42
CA GLN A 184 -19.85 -11.35 -5.27
C GLN A 184 -19.21 -11.60 -3.90
N VAL A 185 -19.53 -12.73 -3.27
CA VAL A 185 -19.05 -13.09 -1.94
C VAL A 185 -18.34 -14.44 -1.99
N LEU A 186 -17.08 -14.46 -1.55
CA LEU A 186 -16.34 -15.68 -1.26
C LEU A 186 -16.12 -15.78 0.26
N ALA A 187 -16.51 -16.89 0.87
CA ALA A 187 -16.28 -17.14 2.29
C ALA A 187 -15.06 -18.05 2.47
N ALA A 188 -14.23 -17.76 3.47
CA ALA A 188 -13.07 -18.56 3.83
C ALA A 188 -12.87 -18.63 5.34
N ASP A 189 -12.14 -19.66 5.75
CA ASP A 189 -11.67 -19.83 7.12
C ASP A 189 -10.16 -19.57 7.15
N SER A 190 -9.71 -18.75 8.10
CA SER A 190 -8.28 -18.47 8.28
C SER A 190 -7.55 -19.69 8.84
N PRO A 191 -6.25 -19.86 8.53
CA PRO A 191 -5.44 -20.91 9.13
C PRO A 191 -5.20 -20.60 10.62
N ALA A 192 -5.24 -21.63 11.47
CA ALA A 192 -4.75 -21.54 12.84
C ALA A 192 -3.23 -21.74 12.86
N THR A 193 -2.48 -20.69 12.55
CA THR A 193 -1.00 -20.73 12.49
C THR A 193 -0.36 -20.79 13.88
N GLY A 194 -1.11 -20.41 14.92
CA GLY A 194 -0.67 -20.51 16.32
C GLY A 194 0.17 -19.34 16.80
N ASP A 195 0.51 -18.40 15.92
CA ASP A 195 1.23 -17.16 16.24
C ASP A 195 0.83 -16.05 15.25
N TYR A 196 0.77 -14.79 15.70
CA TYR A 196 0.36 -13.64 14.90
C TYR A 196 1.41 -13.14 13.90
N ALA A 197 2.65 -13.61 13.99
CA ALA A 197 3.75 -13.33 13.06
C ALA A 197 4.08 -14.52 12.14
N GLU A 198 3.52 -15.71 12.40
CA GLU A 198 3.66 -16.89 11.54
C GLU A 198 2.56 -16.90 10.49
N PHE A 199 2.91 -16.44 9.29
CA PHE A 199 1.98 -16.33 8.17
C PHE A 199 1.96 -17.59 7.31
N ALA A 200 0.76 -18.02 6.94
CA ALA A 200 0.53 -19.07 5.96
C ALA A 200 -0.19 -18.50 4.73
N GLN A 201 0.23 -18.96 3.55
CA GLN A 201 -0.49 -18.70 2.32
C GLN A 201 -1.67 -19.65 2.20
N ILE A 202 -2.85 -19.12 1.88
CA ILE A 202 -4.06 -19.87 1.62
C ILE A 202 -4.65 -19.51 0.26
N GLU A 203 -5.37 -20.47 -0.33
CA GLU A 203 -6.28 -20.22 -1.44
C GLU A 203 -7.68 -20.00 -0.87
N ILE A 204 -8.35 -18.95 -1.32
CA ILE A 204 -9.72 -18.62 -0.93
C ILE A 204 -10.65 -19.47 -1.80
N PRO A 205 -11.57 -20.26 -1.22
CA PRO A 205 -12.47 -21.09 -2.00
C PRO A 205 -13.33 -20.28 -2.97
N GLY A 206 -13.38 -20.74 -4.22
CA GLY A 206 -14.15 -20.11 -5.30
C GLY A 206 -13.31 -19.18 -6.17
N LYS A 207 -14.00 -18.42 -7.02
CA LYS A 207 -13.39 -17.48 -7.97
C LYS A 207 -14.27 -16.23 -8.06
N LEU A 208 -13.67 -15.09 -8.36
CA LEU A 208 -14.37 -13.85 -8.65
C LEU A 208 -14.49 -13.68 -10.17
N ASP A 209 -15.68 -13.39 -10.68
CA ASP A 209 -15.89 -12.99 -12.07
C ASP A 209 -15.83 -11.46 -12.19
N ILE A 210 -14.69 -10.92 -12.61
CA ILE A 210 -14.55 -9.49 -12.88
C ILE A 210 -14.81 -9.29 -14.37
N SER A 211 -16.06 -8.96 -14.71
CA SER A 211 -16.58 -9.06 -16.08
C SER A 211 -16.43 -7.79 -16.93
N SER A 212 -15.92 -6.70 -16.36
CA SER A 212 -15.70 -5.44 -17.07
C SER A 212 -14.31 -4.89 -16.78
N PRO A 213 -13.67 -4.17 -17.73
CA PRO A 213 -12.48 -3.41 -17.41
C PRO A 213 -12.86 -2.17 -16.60
N GLY A 214 -11.92 -1.61 -15.85
CA GLY A 214 -12.15 -0.40 -15.08
C GLY A 214 -11.84 -0.57 -13.60
N SER A 215 -12.42 0.34 -12.80
CA SER A 215 -12.23 0.36 -11.35
C SER A 215 -13.18 -0.61 -10.65
N HIS A 216 -12.63 -1.39 -9.73
CA HIS A 216 -13.34 -2.38 -8.90
C HIS A 216 -13.02 -2.16 -7.43
N THR A 217 -13.90 -2.64 -6.55
CA THR A 217 -13.69 -2.58 -5.10
C THR A 217 -13.78 -3.96 -4.48
N LEU A 218 -12.75 -4.33 -3.72
CA LEU A 218 -12.73 -5.55 -2.92
C LEU A 218 -12.72 -5.19 -1.44
N THR A 219 -13.64 -5.79 -0.67
CA THR A 219 -13.74 -5.65 0.78
C THR A 219 -13.49 -6.99 1.44
N VAL A 220 -12.65 -7.00 2.48
CA VAL A 220 -12.49 -8.13 3.38
C VAL A 220 -13.17 -7.77 4.70
N LYS A 221 -14.09 -8.62 5.14
CA LYS A 221 -14.83 -8.42 6.39
C LYS A 221 -14.92 -9.71 7.22
N PRO A 222 -14.97 -9.61 8.55
CA PRO A 222 -15.27 -10.74 9.42
C PRO A 222 -16.67 -11.32 9.20
N VAL A 223 -16.85 -12.60 9.54
CA VAL A 223 -18.17 -13.19 9.81
C VAL A 223 -18.36 -13.21 11.32
N ALA A 224 -19.26 -12.37 11.84
CA ALA A 224 -19.34 -12.04 13.26
C ALA A 224 -19.49 -13.27 14.19
N GLU A 225 -20.28 -14.27 13.81
CA GLU A 225 -20.54 -15.47 14.62
C GLU A 225 -19.28 -16.32 14.83
N ASP A 226 -18.37 -16.34 13.86
CA ASP A 226 -17.17 -17.19 13.83
C ASP A 226 -15.88 -16.35 13.75
N TRP A 227 -15.94 -15.09 14.19
CA TRP A 227 -14.78 -14.21 14.14
C TRP A 227 -13.81 -14.46 15.30
N ARG A 228 -12.52 -14.53 14.96
CA ARG A 228 -11.39 -14.42 15.88
C ARG A 228 -10.34 -13.52 15.24
N PRO A 229 -9.53 -12.79 16.03
CA PRO A 229 -8.53 -11.90 15.46
C PRO A 229 -7.57 -12.65 14.54
N MET A 230 -7.28 -12.05 13.38
CA MET A 230 -6.26 -12.49 12.44
C MET A 230 -5.46 -11.29 11.94
N ASN A 231 -4.23 -11.54 11.50
CA ASN A 231 -3.42 -10.61 10.76
C ASN A 231 -3.47 -10.96 9.28
N LEU A 232 -3.68 -9.96 8.43
CA LEU A 232 -3.70 -10.10 6.96
C LEU A 232 -2.50 -9.37 6.38
N ARG A 233 -1.64 -10.09 5.65
CA ARG A 233 -0.41 -9.53 5.07
C ARG A 233 -0.53 -9.20 3.58
N ALA A 234 -1.23 -10.01 2.83
CA ALA A 234 -1.42 -9.79 1.40
C ALA A 234 -2.69 -10.47 0.91
N LEU A 235 -3.27 -9.90 -0.15
CA LEU A 235 -4.21 -10.58 -1.03
C LEU A 235 -3.69 -10.47 -2.47
N THR A 236 -3.92 -11.51 -3.26
CA THR A 236 -3.56 -11.51 -4.68
C THR A 236 -4.68 -12.14 -5.48
N LEU A 237 -5.10 -11.46 -6.54
CA LEU A 237 -5.99 -12.00 -7.55
C LEU A 237 -5.12 -12.50 -8.69
N LYS A 238 -5.33 -13.74 -9.12
CA LYS A 238 -4.63 -14.30 -10.28
C LYS A 238 -5.64 -14.74 -11.33
N PRO A 239 -5.39 -14.50 -12.63
CA PRO A 239 -6.23 -15.04 -13.68
C PRO A 239 -6.36 -16.55 -13.50
N ALA A 240 -7.58 -17.00 -13.27
CA ALA A 240 -7.88 -18.41 -13.20
C ALA A 240 -7.97 -18.91 -14.65
N ARG A 241 -7.10 -19.84 -15.02
CA ARG A 241 -7.26 -20.55 -16.30
C ARG A 241 -8.68 -21.15 -16.33
N GLN A 242 -9.36 -20.94 -17.47
CA GLN A 242 -10.61 -21.64 -17.80
C GLN A 242 -10.36 -23.13 -17.89
#